data_AF-A0AAV0EN42-F1
#
_entry.id   AF-A0AAV0EN42-F1
#
_cell.length_a   1.000
_cell.length_b   1.000
_cell.length_c   1.000
_cell.angle_alpha   90.00
_cell.angle_beta   90.00
_cell.angle_gamma   90.00
#
_symmetry.space_group_name_H-M   'P 1'
#
loop_
_entity.id
_entity.type
_entity.pdbx_description
1 polymer ?
#
loop_
_entity_poly.entity_id
_entity_poly.type
_entity_poly.pdbx_seq_one_letter_code
_entity_poly.pdbx_strand_id
1 'polypeptide(L)'
;MPCITKKFDEPIRSYTRASPGLKKAWLSLFNEKYYWRPEYHSRITKNFNKKGSEGLSRALSSARKTKQCPEWIILPIWVQLLEQWRDAKFISKCNTNKKNRNSDVGMALHTGGSIPITEYCRRYEEKHNQTAPPEIVYLQTHTKADGTFVTPKAKKIYDSYEELKSKEPNAKSQDLLLKAAGGRKKGGKVTGFASASVYFFPSASTSQKFKNNHTRTNYFNNVWKRLRSPIVFF
;
A
#
# COMPACT_ATOMS: atom_id res chain seq x y z
N MET A 1 2.48 0.67 -20.96
CA MET A 1 3.59 1.63 -21.11
C MET A 1 4.28 1.34 -22.43
N PRO A 2 3.91 2.06 -23.51
CA PRO A 2 4.36 1.72 -24.87
C PRO A 2 5.89 1.70 -25.03
N CYS A 3 6.63 2.53 -24.30
CA CYS A 3 8.10 2.53 -24.36
C CYS A 3 8.74 1.20 -23.90
N ILE A 4 8.13 0.49 -22.95
CA ILE A 4 8.65 -0.80 -22.46
C ILE A 4 8.41 -1.90 -23.47
N THR A 5 7.24 -1.94 -24.10
CA THR A 5 6.93 -2.93 -25.14
C THR A 5 7.68 -2.63 -26.44
N LYS A 6 7.96 -1.36 -26.75
CA LYS A 6 8.76 -0.97 -27.93
C LYS A 6 10.20 -1.47 -27.88
N LYS A 7 10.79 -1.62 -26.69
CA LYS A 7 12.17 -2.07 -26.54
C LYS A 7 12.25 -3.13 -25.44
N PHE A 8 12.08 -4.39 -25.80
CA PHE A 8 12.21 -5.50 -24.85
C PHE A 8 13.20 -6.52 -25.41
N ASP A 9 14.49 -6.24 -25.20
CA ASP A 9 15.62 -6.97 -25.77
C ASP A 9 16.38 -7.83 -24.74
N GLU A 10 15.97 -7.81 -23.47
CA GLU A 10 16.52 -8.66 -22.41
C GLU A 10 15.48 -9.69 -21.90
N PRO A 11 15.88 -10.94 -21.57
CA PRO A 11 14.99 -11.97 -21.02
C PRO A 11 14.72 -11.75 -19.52
N ILE A 12 14.10 -10.62 -19.19
CA ILE A 12 13.88 -10.18 -17.80
C ILE A 12 12.48 -10.51 -17.30
N ARG A 13 12.40 -11.26 -16.20
CA ARG A 13 11.12 -11.59 -15.55
C ARG A 13 10.52 -10.47 -14.68
N SER A 14 11.25 -9.38 -14.44
CA SER A 14 10.78 -8.24 -13.65
C SER A 14 11.57 -6.97 -13.97
N TYR A 15 10.94 -5.81 -13.82
CA TYR A 15 11.56 -4.51 -14.09
C TYR A 15 12.82 -4.26 -13.27
N THR A 16 12.88 -4.77 -12.05
CA THR A 16 14.06 -4.67 -11.19
C THR A 16 15.30 -5.33 -11.79
N ARG A 17 15.12 -6.42 -12.55
CA ARG A 17 16.19 -7.20 -13.20
C ARG A 17 16.64 -6.61 -14.53
N ALA A 18 15.92 -5.63 -15.09
CA ALA A 18 16.38 -4.89 -16.26
C ALA A 18 17.72 -4.21 -15.97
N SER A 19 18.63 -4.26 -16.95
CA SER A 19 19.89 -3.54 -16.86
C SER A 19 19.65 -2.02 -16.69
N PRO A 20 20.62 -1.28 -16.12
CA PRO A 20 20.55 0.18 -16.07
C PRO A 20 20.41 0.79 -17.47
N GLY A 21 21.07 0.21 -18.47
CA GLY A 21 20.98 0.65 -19.87
C GLY A 21 19.57 0.51 -20.43
N LEU A 22 18.92 -0.63 -20.22
CA LEU A 22 17.55 -0.86 -20.67
C LEU A 22 16.55 0.09 -19.99
N LYS A 23 16.69 0.32 -18.67
CA LYS A 23 15.87 1.31 -17.96
C LYS A 23 16.06 2.73 -18.49
N LYS A 24 17.31 3.11 -18.80
CA LYS A 24 17.63 4.41 -19.41
C LYS A 24 17.01 4.53 -20.80
N ALA A 25 17.08 3.48 -21.61
CA ALA A 25 16.48 3.47 -22.94
C ALA A 25 14.94 3.61 -22.88
N TRP A 26 14.27 2.91 -21.96
CA TRP A 26 12.83 3.09 -21.74
C TRP A 26 12.46 4.51 -21.31
N LEU A 27 13.26 5.12 -20.45
CA LEU A 27 13.05 6.49 -20.01
C LEU A 27 13.30 7.49 -21.15
N SER A 28 14.30 7.24 -22.01
CA SER A 28 14.56 8.05 -23.21
C SER A 28 13.36 8.04 -24.15
N LEU A 29 12.84 6.85 -24.50
CA LEU A 29 11.64 6.70 -25.33
C LEU A 29 10.39 7.36 -24.70
N PHE A 30 10.35 7.45 -23.38
CA PHE A 30 9.29 8.18 -22.68
C PHE A 30 9.49 9.70 -22.78
N ASN A 31 10.73 10.18 -22.61
CA ASN A 31 11.09 11.58 -22.69
C ASN A 31 10.99 12.16 -24.12
N GLU A 32 11.13 11.32 -25.15
CA GLU A 32 10.89 11.72 -26.55
C GLU A 32 9.43 12.14 -26.80
N LYS A 33 8.48 11.58 -26.03
CA LYS A 33 7.04 11.85 -26.19
C LYS A 33 6.49 12.87 -25.19
N TYR A 34 7.14 13.01 -24.05
CA TYR A 34 6.65 13.81 -22.94
C TYR A 34 7.75 14.74 -22.43
N TYR A 35 7.40 16.01 -22.23
CA TYR A 35 8.31 17.03 -21.71
C TYR A 35 7.90 17.45 -20.30
N TRP A 36 8.88 17.81 -19.49
CA TRP A 36 8.68 18.32 -18.15
C TRP A 36 9.83 19.24 -17.75
N ARG A 37 9.57 20.11 -16.77
CA ARG A 37 10.60 21.01 -16.26
C ARG A 37 11.67 20.23 -15.46
N PRO A 38 12.97 20.60 -15.54
CA PRO A 38 14.06 19.84 -14.94
C PRO A 38 13.90 19.56 -13.44
N GLU A 39 13.28 20.47 -12.68
CA GLU A 39 13.02 20.31 -11.25
C GLU A 39 12.14 19.09 -10.92
N TYR A 40 11.32 18.63 -11.87
CA TYR A 40 10.48 17.45 -11.69
C TYR A 40 11.14 16.15 -12.15
N HIS A 41 12.34 16.20 -12.75
CA HIS A 41 12.99 15.05 -13.36
C HIS A 41 13.09 13.85 -12.40
N SER A 42 13.58 14.07 -11.18
CA SER A 42 13.70 12.99 -10.17
C SER A 42 12.35 12.37 -9.81
N ARG A 43 11.31 13.20 -9.60
CA ARG A 43 9.95 12.73 -9.26
C ARG A 43 9.32 11.95 -10.42
N ILE A 44 9.50 12.42 -11.64
CA ILE A 44 8.97 11.80 -12.86
C ILE A 44 9.68 10.48 -13.12
N THR A 45 11.01 10.42 -13.06
CA THR A 45 11.78 9.18 -13.18
C THR A 45 11.35 8.14 -12.14
N LYS A 46 11.11 8.56 -10.89
CA LYS A 46 10.59 7.67 -9.84
C LYS A 46 9.20 7.13 -10.18
N ASN A 47 8.29 7.99 -10.63
CA ASN A 47 6.95 7.59 -11.04
C ASN A 47 6.97 6.68 -12.28
N PHE A 48 7.82 6.99 -13.25
CA PHE A 48 8.06 6.20 -14.44
C PHE A 48 8.51 4.79 -14.07
N ASN A 49 9.55 4.65 -13.24
CA ASN A 49 10.03 3.36 -12.77
C ASN A 49 8.94 2.54 -12.06
N LYS A 50 8.12 3.19 -11.22
CA LYS A 50 6.98 2.55 -10.56
C LYS A 50 5.96 2.02 -11.58
N LYS A 51 5.54 2.87 -12.52
CA LYS A 51 4.56 2.50 -13.54
C LYS A 51 5.08 1.51 -14.56
N GLY A 52 6.37 1.56 -14.87
CA GLY A 52 7.05 0.59 -15.70
C GLY A 52 7.08 -0.79 -15.05
N SER A 53 7.39 -0.84 -13.74
CA SER A 53 7.33 -2.08 -12.97
C SER A 53 5.93 -2.70 -12.91
N GLU A 54 4.91 -1.89 -12.61
CA GLU A 54 3.50 -2.33 -12.63
C GLU A 54 3.09 -2.83 -14.02
N GLY A 55 3.41 -2.07 -15.08
CA GLY A 55 3.04 -2.39 -16.45
C GLY A 55 3.71 -3.66 -16.97
N LEU A 56 5.02 -3.79 -16.82
CA LEU A 56 5.77 -4.96 -17.26
C LEU A 56 5.30 -6.22 -16.52
N SER A 57 5.09 -6.13 -15.20
CA SER A 57 4.61 -7.26 -14.40
C SER A 57 3.24 -7.75 -14.87
N ARG A 58 2.32 -6.83 -15.21
CA ARG A 58 1.00 -7.17 -15.75
C ARG A 58 1.11 -7.81 -17.14
N ALA A 59 1.91 -7.22 -18.04
CA ALA A 59 2.09 -7.73 -19.40
C ALA A 59 2.69 -9.15 -19.42
N LEU A 60 3.77 -9.38 -18.69
CA LEU A 60 4.39 -10.71 -18.56
C LEU A 60 3.48 -11.72 -17.87
N SER A 61 2.71 -11.30 -16.86
CA SER A 61 1.75 -12.19 -16.21
C SER A 61 0.61 -12.61 -17.16
N SER A 62 0.16 -11.69 -18.01
CA SER A 62 -0.83 -11.97 -19.06
C SER A 62 -0.28 -12.98 -20.06
N ALA A 63 0.91 -12.71 -20.61
CA ALA A 63 1.59 -13.61 -21.55
C ALA A 63 1.79 -15.02 -20.99
N ARG A 64 2.22 -15.11 -19.72
CA ARG A 64 2.37 -16.41 -19.04
C ARG A 64 1.04 -17.14 -18.85
N LYS A 65 -0.05 -16.42 -18.57
CA LYS A 65 -1.39 -17.00 -18.37
C LYS A 65 -1.95 -17.54 -19.69
N THR A 66 -1.80 -16.80 -20.79
CA THR A 66 -2.28 -17.21 -22.11
C THR A 66 -1.35 -18.22 -22.78
N LYS A 67 -0.09 -18.32 -22.32
CA LYS A 67 0.98 -19.12 -22.94
C LYS A 67 1.27 -18.73 -24.39
N GLN A 68 0.90 -17.52 -24.79
CA GLN A 68 1.11 -16.98 -26.12
C GLN A 68 2.23 -15.94 -26.07
N CYS A 69 3.14 -16.01 -27.05
CA CYS A 69 4.18 -15.00 -27.22
C CYS A 69 3.52 -13.70 -27.67
N PRO A 70 3.65 -12.60 -26.90
CA PRO A 70 3.18 -11.30 -27.35
C PRO A 70 4.04 -10.79 -28.52
N GLU A 71 3.44 -10.01 -29.42
CA GLU A 71 4.12 -9.41 -30.59
C GLU A 71 5.35 -8.58 -30.22
N TRP A 72 5.34 -7.94 -29.05
CA TRP A 72 6.43 -7.10 -28.56
C TRP A 72 7.60 -7.88 -27.93
N ILE A 73 7.54 -9.21 -27.86
CA ILE A 73 8.64 -10.06 -27.42
C ILE A 73 9.12 -10.89 -28.61
N ILE A 74 10.41 -10.78 -28.95
CA ILE A 74 11.00 -11.62 -29.99
C ILE A 74 11.16 -13.07 -29.50
N LEU A 75 11.06 -14.04 -30.43
CA LEU A 75 11.06 -15.47 -30.12
C LEU A 75 12.26 -15.93 -29.26
N PRO A 76 13.52 -15.51 -29.51
CA PRO A 76 14.65 -15.95 -28.69
C PRO A 76 14.53 -15.53 -27.22
N ILE A 77 13.94 -14.36 -26.96
CA ILE A 77 13.70 -13.88 -25.59
C ILE A 77 12.54 -14.61 -24.95
N TRP A 78 11.48 -14.87 -25.74
CA TRP A 78 10.33 -15.63 -25.26
C TRP A 78 10.71 -17.04 -24.79
N VAL A 79 11.54 -17.76 -25.54
CA VAL A 79 12.04 -19.09 -25.16
C VAL A 79 12.78 -19.03 -23.81
N GLN A 80 13.68 -18.06 -23.63
CA GLN A 80 14.39 -17.87 -22.36
C GLN A 80 13.46 -17.51 -21.20
N LEU A 81 12.40 -16.74 -21.44
CA LEU A 81 11.39 -16.45 -20.42
C LEU A 81 10.61 -17.71 -20.03
N LEU A 82 10.26 -18.57 -20.99
CA LEU A 82 9.59 -19.85 -20.73
C LEU A 82 10.47 -20.77 -19.88
N GLU A 83 11.76 -20.88 -20.17
CA GLU A 83 12.73 -21.62 -19.36
C GLU A 83 12.78 -21.09 -17.93
N GLN A 84 12.89 -19.77 -17.75
CA GLN A 84 12.86 -19.14 -16.43
C GLN A 84 11.55 -19.37 -15.67
N TRP A 85 10.42 -19.53 -16.35
CA TRP A 85 9.14 -19.83 -15.71
C TRP A 85 8.95 -21.31 -15.39
N ARG A 86 9.64 -22.21 -16.09
CA ARG A 86 9.68 -23.65 -15.84
C ARG A 86 10.64 -24.03 -14.71
N ASP A 87 11.60 -23.16 -14.39
CA ASP A 87 12.52 -23.33 -13.26
C ASP A 87 11.76 -23.68 -11.96
N ALA A 88 12.17 -24.79 -11.33
CA ALA A 88 11.54 -25.30 -10.11
C ALA A 88 11.59 -24.28 -8.97
N LYS A 89 12.67 -23.49 -8.88
CA LYS A 89 12.80 -22.44 -7.85
C LYS A 89 11.80 -21.31 -8.09
N PHE A 90 11.54 -20.95 -9.34
CA PHE A 90 10.49 -20.00 -9.69
C PHE A 90 9.10 -20.52 -9.32
N ILE A 91 8.77 -21.74 -9.73
CA ILE A 91 7.47 -22.38 -9.45
C ILE A 91 7.23 -22.48 -7.94
N SER A 92 8.21 -22.97 -7.18
CA SER A 92 8.14 -23.08 -5.72
C SER A 92 7.84 -21.72 -5.08
N LYS A 93 8.58 -20.66 -5.48
CA LYS A 93 8.34 -19.30 -4.98
C LYS A 93 6.93 -18.79 -5.32
N CYS A 94 6.45 -19.05 -6.53
CA CYS A 94 5.10 -18.67 -6.94
C CYS A 94 4.03 -19.40 -6.12
N ASN A 95 4.21 -20.69 -5.86
CA ASN A 95 3.30 -21.50 -5.05
C ASN A 95 3.27 -21.04 -3.59
N THR A 96 4.44 -20.79 -2.99
CA THR A 96 4.53 -20.22 -1.64
C THR A 96 3.83 -18.86 -1.56
N ASN A 97 4.08 -17.96 -2.52
CA ASN A 97 3.39 -16.67 -2.56
C ASN A 97 1.87 -16.82 -2.76
N LYS A 98 1.42 -17.80 -3.53
CA LYS A 98 -0.01 -18.11 -3.69
C LYS A 98 -0.62 -18.60 -2.38
N LYS A 99 0.04 -19.55 -1.70
CA LYS A 99 -0.37 -20.03 -0.36
C LYS A 99 -0.43 -18.89 0.66
N ASN A 100 0.57 -18.00 0.68
CA ASN A 100 0.61 -16.86 1.59
C ASN A 100 -0.49 -15.82 1.34
N ARG A 101 -0.92 -15.62 0.08
CA ARG A 101 -2.04 -14.72 -0.22
C ARG A 101 -3.40 -15.33 0.15
N ASN A 102 -3.50 -16.66 0.08
CA ASN A 102 -4.71 -17.40 0.40
C ASN A 102 -4.76 -17.85 1.86
N SER A 103 -3.76 -17.50 2.69
CA SER A 103 -3.75 -17.89 4.09
C SER A 103 -4.46 -16.85 4.94
N ASP A 104 -5.41 -17.31 5.76
CA ASP A 104 -6.14 -16.48 6.71
C ASP A 104 -5.27 -16.01 7.89
N VAL A 105 -4.12 -16.66 8.06
CA VAL A 105 -3.16 -16.41 9.16
C VAL A 105 -2.29 -15.17 8.89
N GLY A 106 -2.03 -14.87 7.60
CA GLY A 106 -1.04 -13.88 7.19
C GLY A 106 -1.60 -12.49 6.86
N MET A 107 -2.85 -12.42 6.42
CA MET A 107 -3.47 -11.18 5.97
C MET A 107 -4.15 -10.47 7.14
N ALA A 108 -3.68 -9.28 7.52
CA ALA A 108 -4.46 -8.38 8.38
C ALA A 108 -5.56 -7.75 7.52
N LEU A 109 -6.60 -8.54 7.23
CA LEU A 109 -7.76 -8.07 6.48
C LEU A 109 -8.52 -7.04 7.33
N HIS A 110 -8.93 -5.96 6.67
CA HIS A 110 -9.73 -4.89 7.26
C HIS A 110 -11.08 -4.79 6.53
N THR A 111 -12.14 -4.48 7.26
CA THR A 111 -13.49 -4.21 6.72
C THR A 111 -13.72 -2.73 6.41
N GLY A 112 -12.76 -1.85 6.73
CA GLY A 112 -12.88 -0.41 6.48
C GLY A 112 -13.01 -0.01 5.00
N GLY A 113 -12.79 -0.95 4.06
CA GLY A 113 -12.93 -0.72 2.62
C GLY A 113 -11.93 0.32 2.09
N SER A 114 -12.41 1.16 1.16
CA SER A 114 -11.65 2.29 0.60
C SER A 114 -11.68 3.54 1.48
N ILE A 115 -12.39 3.51 2.61
CA ILE A 115 -12.47 4.63 3.54
C ILE A 115 -11.20 4.60 4.41
N PRO A 116 -10.40 5.69 4.44
CA PRO A 116 -9.22 5.73 5.27
C PRO A 116 -9.59 5.74 6.75
N ILE A 117 -8.76 5.11 7.59
CA ILE A 117 -8.97 5.11 9.06
C ILE A 117 -9.10 6.52 9.64
N THR A 118 -8.39 7.50 9.09
CA THR A 118 -8.49 8.91 9.51
C THR A 118 -9.90 9.48 9.32
N GLU A 119 -10.63 9.02 8.31
CA GLU A 119 -12.02 9.42 8.08
C GLU A 119 -12.95 8.78 9.12
N TYR A 120 -12.67 7.54 9.56
CA TYR A 120 -13.38 6.96 10.70
C TYR A 120 -13.12 7.75 11.99
N CYS A 121 -11.88 8.19 12.23
CA CYS A 121 -11.57 9.05 13.38
C CYS A 121 -12.35 10.37 13.32
N ARG A 122 -12.35 11.04 12.16
CA ARG A 122 -13.06 12.31 11.95
C ARG A 122 -14.57 12.16 12.20
N ARG A 123 -15.19 11.11 11.67
CA ARG A 123 -16.63 10.83 11.87
C ARG A 123 -16.98 10.53 13.32
N TYR A 124 -16.08 9.85 14.04
CA TYR A 124 -16.26 9.60 15.46
C TYR A 124 -16.16 10.91 16.27
N GLU A 125 -15.17 11.74 15.97
CA GLU A 125 -14.98 13.06 16.60
C GLU A 125 -16.20 13.96 16.41
N GLU A 126 -16.76 14.03 15.19
CA GLU A 126 -17.97 14.82 14.92
C GLU A 126 -19.21 14.31 15.66
N LYS A 127 -19.33 13.00 15.86
CA LYS A 127 -20.49 12.39 16.51
C LYS A 127 -20.41 12.47 18.04
N HIS A 128 -19.21 12.35 18.60
CA HIS A 128 -19.00 12.19 20.03
C HIS A 128 -18.31 13.39 20.69
N ASN A 129 -17.91 14.41 19.90
CA ASN A 129 -17.12 15.56 20.33
C ASN A 129 -15.85 15.16 21.12
N GLN A 130 -15.28 14.00 20.77
CA GLN A 130 -14.13 13.41 21.45
C GLN A 130 -13.24 12.68 20.44
N THR A 131 -11.92 12.76 20.65
CA THR A 131 -10.93 11.98 19.88
C THR A 131 -11.27 10.49 19.90
N ALA A 132 -11.25 9.86 18.71
CA ALA A 132 -11.56 8.45 18.56
C ALA A 132 -10.58 7.56 19.33
N PRO A 133 -11.06 6.71 20.27
CA PRO A 133 -10.21 5.74 20.94
C PRO A 133 -9.70 4.69 19.94
N PRO A 134 -8.43 4.27 20.02
CA PRO A 134 -7.86 3.28 19.11
C PRO A 134 -8.60 1.94 19.11
N GLU A 135 -9.17 1.52 20.24
CA GLU A 135 -9.95 0.29 20.41
C GLU A 135 -11.26 0.31 19.62
N ILE A 136 -11.96 1.45 19.60
CA ILE A 136 -13.21 1.61 18.85
C ILE A 136 -12.93 1.55 17.36
N VAL A 137 -11.88 2.24 16.92
CA VAL A 137 -11.45 2.22 15.52
C VAL A 137 -10.95 0.84 15.12
N TYR A 138 -10.29 0.11 16.02
CA TYR A 138 -9.88 -1.26 15.79
C TYR A 138 -11.07 -2.17 15.54
N LEU A 139 -12.07 -2.17 16.43
CA LEU A 139 -13.30 -2.94 16.27
C LEU A 139 -13.97 -2.61 14.95
N GLN A 140 -14.26 -1.34 14.70
CA GLN A 140 -14.95 -0.90 13.47
C GLN A 140 -14.27 -1.37 12.17
N THR A 141 -12.94 -1.50 12.18
CA THR A 141 -12.15 -1.84 10.99
C THR A 141 -11.78 -3.32 10.90
N HIS A 142 -12.02 -4.10 11.96
CA HIS A 142 -11.65 -5.52 12.04
C HIS A 142 -12.81 -6.43 12.43
N THR A 143 -14.03 -5.91 12.56
CA THR A 143 -15.26 -6.69 12.67
C THR A 143 -16.13 -6.53 11.41
N LYS A 144 -16.93 -7.56 11.13
CA LYS A 144 -17.97 -7.53 10.11
C LYS A 144 -19.26 -6.93 10.68
N ALA A 145 -20.26 -6.74 9.83
CA ALA A 145 -21.57 -6.22 10.24
C ALA A 145 -22.29 -7.12 11.27
N ASP A 146 -21.98 -8.43 11.29
CA ASP A 146 -22.48 -9.39 12.28
C ASP A 146 -21.74 -9.34 13.64
N GLY A 147 -20.75 -8.44 13.78
CA GLY A 147 -19.92 -8.31 14.99
C GLY A 147 -18.76 -9.28 15.09
N THR A 148 -18.63 -10.26 14.18
CA THR A 148 -17.53 -11.22 14.20
C THR A 148 -16.24 -10.61 13.65
N PHE A 149 -15.09 -11.04 14.18
CA PHE A 149 -13.80 -10.60 13.68
C PHE A 149 -13.53 -11.13 12.27
N VAL A 150 -12.92 -10.29 11.44
CA VAL A 150 -12.60 -10.62 10.05
C VAL A 150 -11.54 -11.72 9.97
N THR A 151 -10.61 -11.75 10.94
CA THR A 151 -9.55 -12.76 10.99
C THR A 151 -9.33 -13.27 12.41
N PRO A 152 -8.91 -14.53 12.59
CA PRO A 152 -8.53 -15.05 13.91
C PRO A 152 -7.42 -14.24 14.57
N LYS A 153 -6.52 -13.65 13.76
CA LYS A 153 -5.44 -12.79 14.23
C LYS A 153 -5.96 -11.48 14.82
N ALA A 154 -6.96 -10.86 14.19
CA ALA A 154 -7.57 -9.64 14.73
C ALA A 154 -8.26 -9.91 16.07
N LYS A 155 -9.00 -11.02 16.15
CA LYS A 155 -9.60 -11.49 17.41
C LYS A 155 -8.55 -11.66 18.49
N LYS A 156 -7.46 -12.38 18.20
CA LYS A 156 -6.38 -12.63 19.18
C LYS A 156 -5.73 -11.35 19.72
N ILE A 157 -5.55 -10.33 18.88
CA ILE A 157 -5.03 -9.03 19.31
C ILE A 157 -6.03 -8.34 20.24
N TYR A 158 -7.31 -8.35 19.89
CA TYR A 158 -8.35 -7.71 20.71
C TYR A 158 -8.55 -8.44 22.04
N ASP A 159 -8.59 -9.77 22.04
CA ASP A 159 -8.67 -10.59 23.26
C ASP A 159 -7.49 -10.28 24.20
N SER A 160 -6.27 -10.17 23.65
CA SER A 160 -5.08 -9.80 24.42
C SER A 160 -5.13 -8.37 24.95
N TYR A 161 -5.75 -7.43 24.21
CA TYR A 161 -5.98 -6.08 24.70
C TYR A 161 -6.96 -6.05 25.88
N GLU A 162 -8.07 -6.77 25.79
CA GLU A 162 -9.06 -6.86 26.89
C GLU A 162 -8.43 -7.48 28.14
N GLU A 163 -7.62 -8.53 28.00
CA GLU A 163 -6.87 -9.12 29.12
C GLU A 163 -5.91 -8.11 29.76
N LEU A 164 -5.16 -7.36 28.95
CA LEU A 164 -4.26 -6.32 29.45
C LEU A 164 -5.00 -5.17 30.12
N LYS A 165 -6.16 -4.78 29.58
CA LYS A 165 -7.02 -3.73 30.15
C LYS A 165 -7.59 -4.16 31.51
N SER A 166 -7.93 -5.43 31.67
CA SER A 166 -8.37 -5.97 32.97
C SER A 166 -7.24 -5.97 34.01
N LYS A 167 -5.99 -6.17 33.61
CA LYS A 167 -4.83 -6.18 34.52
C LYS A 167 -4.32 -4.78 34.86
N GLU A 168 -4.40 -3.87 33.90
CA GLU A 168 -3.84 -2.52 33.98
C GLU A 168 -4.93 -1.46 33.66
N PRO A 169 -6.00 -1.33 34.48
CA PRO A 169 -7.18 -0.52 34.12
C PRO A 169 -6.90 0.98 33.97
N ASN A 170 -5.85 1.48 34.61
CA ASN A 170 -5.43 2.89 34.54
C ASN A 170 -4.46 3.17 33.38
N ALA A 171 -4.00 2.14 32.67
CA ALA A 171 -3.10 2.32 31.54
C ALA A 171 -3.83 2.87 30.32
N LYS A 172 -3.11 3.62 29.48
CA LYS A 172 -3.68 4.19 28.26
C LYS A 172 -4.00 3.08 27.26
N SER A 173 -5.21 3.09 26.68
CA SER A 173 -5.61 2.11 25.66
C SER A 173 -4.60 1.98 24.50
N GLN A 174 -3.92 3.08 24.14
CA GLN A 174 -2.86 3.09 23.13
C GLN A 174 -1.68 2.17 23.50
N ASP A 175 -1.21 2.23 24.75
CA ASP A 175 -0.06 1.44 25.18
C ASP A 175 -0.42 -0.05 25.27
N LEU A 176 -1.63 -0.34 25.76
CA LEU A 176 -2.16 -1.69 25.85
C LEU A 176 -2.36 -2.34 24.47
N LEU A 177 -2.95 -1.62 23.51
CA LEU A 177 -3.11 -2.11 22.14
C LEU A 177 -1.77 -2.28 21.43
N LEU A 178 -0.80 -1.39 21.69
CA LEU A 178 0.54 -1.54 21.15
C LEU A 178 1.22 -2.82 21.66
N LYS A 179 1.06 -3.12 22.95
CA LYS A 179 1.57 -4.35 23.60
C LYS A 179 0.87 -5.58 23.03
N ALA A 180 -0.47 -5.58 22.96
CA ALA A 180 -1.27 -6.66 22.39
C ALA A 180 -0.95 -6.95 20.91
N ALA A 181 -0.67 -5.92 20.12
CA ALA A 181 -0.30 -6.05 18.70
C ALA A 181 1.14 -6.57 18.48
N GLY A 182 1.90 -6.81 19.56
CA GLY A 182 3.28 -7.26 19.51
C GLY A 182 4.26 -6.18 19.08
N GLY A 183 3.99 -4.93 19.49
CA GLY A 183 4.83 -3.75 19.26
C GLY A 183 4.88 -3.26 17.82
N ARG A 184 5.86 -2.38 17.54
CA ARG A 184 6.10 -1.84 16.20
C ARG A 184 6.88 -2.85 15.36
N LYS A 185 6.38 -3.13 14.15
CA LYS A 185 7.10 -3.91 13.12
C LYS A 185 8.04 -3.01 12.30
N LYS A 186 8.84 -3.63 11.42
CA LYS A 186 9.74 -2.92 10.49
C LYS A 186 8.98 -1.81 9.75
N GLY A 187 9.50 -0.58 9.80
CA GLY A 187 8.84 0.61 9.26
C GLY A 187 7.91 1.34 10.23
N GLY A 188 7.93 0.99 11.52
CA GLY A 188 7.22 1.70 12.59
C GLY A 188 5.71 1.44 12.61
N LYS A 189 5.25 0.37 11.96
CA LYS A 189 3.83 0.04 11.81
C LYS A 189 3.36 -0.90 12.91
N VAL A 190 2.15 -0.67 13.39
CA VAL A 190 1.46 -1.51 14.39
C VAL A 190 0.44 -2.38 13.67
N THR A 191 0.42 -3.67 13.99
CA THR A 191 -0.47 -4.65 13.36
C THR A 191 -1.94 -4.20 13.50
N GLY A 192 -2.70 -4.25 12.39
CA GLY A 192 -4.10 -3.80 12.34
C GLY A 192 -4.29 -2.31 12.08
N PHE A 193 -3.32 -1.45 12.39
CA PHE A 193 -3.49 0.01 12.23
C PHE A 193 -2.86 0.60 10.96
N ALA A 194 -2.04 -0.17 10.23
CA ALA A 194 -1.47 0.21 8.93
C ALA A 194 -0.95 1.68 8.86
N SER A 195 -1.49 2.52 7.98
CA SER A 195 -1.09 3.94 7.90
C SER A 195 -1.46 4.73 9.16
N ALA A 196 -2.55 4.38 9.84
CA ALA A 196 -3.02 5.01 11.06
C ALA A 196 -2.16 4.70 12.30
N SER A 197 -1.21 3.76 12.21
CA SER A 197 -0.27 3.54 13.31
C SER A 197 0.46 4.81 13.73
N VAL A 198 0.63 5.75 12.80
CA VAL A 198 1.28 7.02 13.10
C VAL A 198 0.41 7.97 13.90
N TYR A 199 -0.91 7.92 13.68
CA TYR A 199 -1.89 8.75 14.39
C TYR A 199 -2.11 8.25 15.83
N PHE A 200 -2.25 6.93 16.00
CA PHE A 200 -2.54 6.34 17.32
C PHE A 200 -1.31 6.00 18.15
N PHE A 201 -0.16 5.75 17.52
CA PHE A 201 1.07 5.36 18.21
C PHE A 201 2.26 6.19 17.70
N PRO A 202 2.22 7.53 17.85
CA PRO A 202 3.30 8.40 17.40
C PRO A 202 4.62 7.99 18.06
N SER A 203 5.68 7.86 17.26
CA SER A 203 7.05 7.79 17.80
C SER A 203 7.61 9.21 17.96
N ALA A 204 8.62 9.39 18.82
CA ALA A 204 9.33 10.67 18.96
C ALA A 204 9.78 11.24 17.59
N SER A 205 10.26 10.36 16.69
CA SER A 205 10.67 10.72 15.32
C SER A 205 9.52 11.04 14.35
N THR A 206 8.29 10.61 14.65
CA THR A 206 7.13 10.83 13.76
C THR A 206 6.25 12.02 14.18
N SER A 207 6.27 12.40 15.46
CA SER A 207 5.66 13.66 15.94
C SER A 207 6.24 14.89 15.21
N GLN A 208 7.52 14.87 14.83
CA GLN A 208 8.15 15.94 14.02
C GLN A 208 7.57 16.02 12.60
N LYS A 209 7.26 14.87 11.96
CA LYS A 209 6.68 14.82 10.60
C LYS A 209 5.19 15.15 10.55
N PHE A 210 4.43 14.87 11.60
CA PHE A 210 3.02 15.25 11.69
C PHE A 210 2.83 16.75 11.85
N LYS A 211 3.68 17.42 12.65
CA LYS A 211 3.73 18.90 12.72
C LYS A 211 3.97 19.52 11.34
N ASN A 212 4.84 18.92 10.53
CA ASN A 212 5.14 19.40 9.17
C ASN A 212 4.08 19.04 8.11
N ASN A 213 3.17 18.09 8.40
CA ASN A 213 2.09 17.69 7.48
C ASN A 213 0.74 18.35 7.83
N HIS A 214 0.57 18.93 9.01
CA HIS A 214 -0.64 19.66 9.38
C HIS A 214 -0.89 20.86 8.45
N THR A 215 0.18 21.50 7.98
CA THR A 215 0.16 22.52 6.91
C THR A 215 -0.33 21.99 5.55
N ARG A 216 -0.29 20.67 5.31
CA ARG A 216 -0.71 20.04 4.05
C ARG A 216 -2.15 19.54 4.07
N THR A 217 -2.67 19.11 5.22
CA THR A 217 -4.11 18.87 5.43
C THR A 217 -4.94 20.16 5.37
N ASN A 218 -4.37 21.30 5.79
CA ASN A 218 -4.99 22.60 5.57
C ASN A 218 -5.18 22.93 4.08
N TYR A 219 -4.29 22.48 3.19
CA TYR A 219 -4.48 22.71 1.75
C TYR A 219 -5.69 21.93 1.18
N PHE A 220 -5.86 20.66 1.55
CA PHE A 220 -7.04 19.89 1.12
C PHE A 220 -8.34 20.39 1.77
N ASN A 221 -8.34 20.70 3.06
CA ASN A 221 -9.52 21.26 3.74
C ASN A 221 -9.89 22.65 3.21
N ASN A 222 -8.91 23.50 2.89
CA ASN A 222 -9.16 24.85 2.33
C ASN A 222 -9.61 24.82 0.88
N VAL A 223 -9.13 23.88 0.06
CA VAL A 223 -9.60 23.69 -1.33
C VAL A 223 -11.04 23.20 -1.35
N TRP A 224 -11.42 22.27 -0.46
CA TRP A 224 -12.81 21.80 -0.37
C TRP A 224 -13.77 22.82 0.26
N LYS A 225 -13.32 23.67 1.18
CA LYS A 225 -14.11 24.81 1.67
C LYS A 225 -14.33 25.89 0.59
N ARG A 226 -13.33 26.15 -0.27
CA ARG A 226 -13.46 27.11 -1.40
C ARG A 226 -14.44 26.67 -2.48
N LEU A 227 -14.64 25.37 -2.65
CA LEU A 227 -15.57 24.79 -3.65
C LEU A 227 -17.03 24.72 -3.17
N ARG A 228 -17.33 25.19 -1.95
CA ARG A 228 -18.70 25.27 -1.38
C ARG A 228 -19.21 26.70 -1.21
N SER A 229 -18.49 27.72 -1.65
CA SER A 229 -19.09 29.06 -1.74
C SER A 229 -20.13 29.05 -2.86
N PRO A 230 -21.39 29.45 -2.61
CA PRO A 230 -22.37 29.62 -3.67
C PRO A 230 -21.84 30.65 -4.66
N ILE A 231 -21.74 30.26 -5.93
CA ILE A 231 -21.51 31.18 -7.03
C ILE A 231 -22.74 32.09 -7.06
N VAL A 232 -22.59 33.32 -6.57
CA VAL A 232 -23.57 34.38 -6.79
C VAL A 232 -23.37 34.83 -8.23
N PHE A 233 -24.30 34.47 -9.10
CA PHE A 233 -24.41 35.09 -10.42
C PHE A 233 -25.08 36.46 -10.23
N PHE A 234 -24.38 37.51 -10.63
CA PHE A 234 -24.99 38.77 -11.08
C PHE A 234 -24.92 38.78 -12.61
#